data_AF-A0A7Y3W3Y2-F1
#
_entry.id   AF-A0A7Y3W3Y2-F1
#
_cell.length_a   1.000
_cell.length_b   1.000
_cell.length_c   1.000
_cell.angle_alpha   90.00
_cell.angle_beta   90.00
_cell.angle_gamma   90.00
#
_symmetry.space_group_name_H-M   'P 1'
#
loop_
_entity.id
_entity.type
_entity.pdbx_description
1 polymer ?
#
loop_
_entity_poly.entity_id
_entity_poly.type
_entity_poly.pdbx_seq_one_letter_code
_entity_poly.pdbx_strand_id
1 'polypeptide(L)'
;MSGKSELSGMGLVWGQFGGSGRLLASQLVFTLITSRGARKAVIGDDVPRFWGFLGRMARVPGRHILAASLVALIAGYAVWFASVTRLDAEAAWSRFEALGAAGHDGRAVRHGDRALSLFEDEGLETVALHRKLLRVADAHYRDGDPGLAVSAYETALNGPLGNALADERRIEINRRIASLELGEGHPARPSVIASRFLDRAGDAVANHTDHGDEEGGEGEEFLALVDAMRPDFTDVLPADGTGAKMIEGSDGELLNIARAMTDVGGYYALSPDGAYAAAGLLSAAHQVRQSQLGPDHEDTVQAALLLAPVYERIDRLGDAERLYEQVFRARERAKGSNNPELSLYIRLLVGVYEKQGRLTEAEALNRHMRDIFRDAFGKRRYAANRSRDLTYAINRPVSAAFPLEADYIPPDLVSAADYGVPLSKPAHVEEMQLRLAGIDETTMPEALGQLLDACSADGERLTLRSAYRSHKTQVLLHRINKDKGTVANPGTSEHQLGLAADIDVNRRFMRATDRAYACFETKAWQYGFILSFPQGNTYLPGKDSFEPWHWRFVGPRTALLYREIGPWGRPQEFLAELPCYEERALSGLFVDRQRGDVCLADLDEEGRDT
;
A
#
# COMPACT_ATOMS: atom_id res chain seq x y z
N MET A 1 -64.45 -21.14 33.60
CA MET A 1 -64.40 -22.58 33.97
C MET A 1 -62.93 -22.91 34.19
N SER A 2 -62.47 -22.77 35.44
CA SER A 2 -62.27 -23.84 36.43
C SER A 2 -61.04 -24.70 36.15
N GLY A 3 -60.03 -24.57 37.02
CA GLY A 3 -58.85 -25.44 37.07
C GLY A 3 -57.99 -25.09 38.27
N LYS A 4 -58.47 -25.45 39.47
CA LYS A 4 -57.66 -25.50 40.71
C LYS A 4 -56.88 -26.82 40.72
N SER A 5 -55.58 -26.76 40.99
CA SER A 5 -54.77 -27.71 41.78
C SER A 5 -53.28 -27.41 41.50
N GLU A 6 -52.29 -27.57 42.36
CA GLU A 6 -52.13 -27.78 43.80
C GLU A 6 -50.62 -27.57 44.01
N LEU A 7 -50.21 -26.71 44.93
CA LEU A 7 -48.90 -26.82 45.59
C LEU A 7 -49.13 -26.63 47.09
N SER A 8 -49.71 -27.66 47.68
CA SER A 8 -49.73 -27.92 49.12
C SER A 8 -48.36 -28.46 49.52
N GLY A 9 -47.60 -27.68 50.28
CA GLY A 9 -46.33 -28.16 50.81
C GLY A 9 -45.57 -27.15 51.65
N MET A 10 -46.21 -26.53 52.64
CA MET A 10 -45.57 -25.99 53.85
C MET A 10 -46.61 -25.45 54.83
N GLY A 11 -47.45 -26.33 55.34
CA GLY A 11 -48.20 -26.09 56.57
C GLY A 11 -47.41 -26.68 57.73
N LEU A 12 -46.85 -25.83 58.61
CA LEU A 12 -46.78 -26.00 60.08
C LEU A 12 -45.73 -25.02 60.66
N VAL A 13 -46.23 -23.92 61.23
CA VAL A 13 -46.01 -23.42 62.62
C VAL A 13 -46.35 -21.92 62.63
N TRP A 14 -47.65 -21.57 62.60
CA TRP A 14 -48.16 -20.26 63.02
C TRP A 14 -49.60 -20.41 63.50
N GLY A 15 -49.79 -21.23 64.54
CA GLY A 15 -51.06 -21.40 65.23
C GLY A 15 -51.07 -20.63 66.54
N GLN A 16 -51.27 -19.31 66.49
CA GLN A 16 -51.89 -18.48 67.54
C GLN A 16 -51.90 -17.01 67.08
N PHE A 17 -52.92 -16.26 67.48
CA PHE A 17 -53.28 -14.86 67.14
C PHE A 17 -54.24 -14.67 65.95
N GLY A 18 -55.43 -14.15 66.30
CA GLY A 18 -56.63 -13.99 65.48
C GLY A 18 -56.62 -12.82 64.47
N GLY A 19 -57.61 -12.86 63.58
CA GLY A 19 -57.64 -12.21 62.26
C GLY A 19 -57.68 -10.68 62.19
N SER A 20 -57.80 -9.94 63.29
CA SER A 20 -57.90 -8.47 63.27
C SER A 20 -56.58 -7.73 63.52
N GLY A 21 -55.55 -8.41 64.04
CA GLY A 21 -54.21 -7.84 64.23
C GLY A 21 -53.31 -7.88 62.98
N ARG A 22 -53.63 -8.77 62.03
CA ARG A 22 -52.83 -8.99 60.80
C ARG A 22 -52.95 -7.86 59.78
N LEU A 23 -54.09 -7.18 59.73
CA LEU A 23 -54.33 -6.05 58.81
C LEU A 23 -53.76 -4.72 59.33
N LEU A 24 -53.83 -4.48 60.65
CA LEU A 24 -53.28 -3.26 61.25
C LEU A 24 -51.75 -3.27 61.34
N ALA A 25 -51.12 -4.42 61.64
CA ALA A 25 -49.66 -4.52 61.65
C ALA A 25 -49.07 -4.47 60.23
N SER A 26 -49.73 -5.10 59.25
CA SER A 26 -49.31 -4.99 57.85
C SER A 26 -49.52 -3.58 57.29
N GLN A 27 -50.63 -2.90 57.62
CA GLN A 27 -50.83 -1.50 57.23
C GLN A 27 -49.89 -0.53 57.97
N LEU A 28 -49.58 -0.70 59.25
CA LEU A 28 -48.61 0.15 59.95
C LEU A 28 -47.20 -0.04 59.40
N VAL A 29 -46.80 -1.28 59.13
CA VAL A 29 -45.50 -1.61 58.53
C VAL A 29 -45.43 -1.07 57.10
N PHE A 30 -46.50 -1.21 56.31
CA PHE A 30 -46.59 -0.63 54.97
C PHE A 30 -46.55 0.91 55.02
N THR A 31 -47.20 1.56 55.99
CA THR A 31 -47.24 3.03 56.12
C THR A 31 -45.92 3.60 56.66
N LEU A 32 -45.25 2.90 57.58
CA LEU A 32 -43.92 3.28 58.08
C LEU A 32 -42.84 3.10 57.00
N ILE A 33 -42.86 2.00 56.25
CA ILE A 33 -41.89 1.69 55.18
C ILE A 33 -42.14 2.54 53.92
N THR A 34 -43.39 2.91 53.61
CA THR A 34 -43.71 3.77 52.45
C THR A 34 -43.65 5.26 52.74
N SER A 35 -43.51 5.68 54.00
CA SER A 35 -43.29 7.08 54.35
C SER A 35 -42.00 7.60 53.68
N ARG A 36 -42.06 8.82 53.14
CA ARG A 36 -40.91 9.50 52.49
C ARG A 36 -39.62 9.50 53.33
N GLY A 37 -39.74 9.40 54.67
CA GLY A 37 -38.62 9.33 55.61
C GLY A 37 -37.91 7.97 55.64
N ALA A 38 -38.63 6.85 55.56
CA ALA A 38 -38.02 5.52 55.58
C ALA A 38 -37.33 5.17 54.24
N ARG A 39 -37.88 5.63 53.11
CA ARG A 39 -37.23 5.47 51.79
C ARG A 39 -35.88 6.19 51.71
N LYS A 40 -35.75 7.38 52.32
CA LYS A 40 -34.46 8.10 52.40
C LYS A 40 -33.47 7.44 53.37
N ALA A 41 -33.95 6.83 54.46
CA ALA A 41 -33.10 6.23 55.49
C ALA A 41 -32.59 4.82 55.15
N VAL A 42 -33.29 4.06 54.30
CA VAL A 42 -32.90 2.70 53.90
C VAL A 42 -32.11 2.67 52.58
N ILE A 43 -32.20 3.73 51.76
CA ILE A 43 -31.60 3.78 50.42
C ILE A 43 -30.62 4.96 50.24
N GLY A 44 -30.57 5.95 51.15
CA GLY A 44 -29.63 7.09 51.10
C GLY A 44 -28.83 7.31 52.40
N ASP A 45 -27.85 8.22 52.35
CA ASP A 45 -26.78 8.50 53.34
C ASP A 45 -27.19 8.85 54.80
N ASP A 46 -28.47 8.72 55.17
CA ASP A 46 -29.00 9.05 56.51
C ASP A 46 -29.13 7.84 57.47
N VAL A 47 -28.55 6.69 57.10
CA VAL A 47 -28.47 5.47 57.94
C VAL A 47 -27.98 5.77 59.38
N PRO A 48 -26.95 6.62 59.61
CA PRO A 48 -26.48 6.94 60.96
C PRO A 48 -27.50 7.70 61.81
N ARG A 49 -28.35 8.56 61.21
CA ARG A 49 -29.37 9.33 61.94
C ARG A 49 -30.51 8.44 62.43
N PHE A 50 -30.86 7.42 61.64
CA PHE A 50 -31.88 6.44 61.99
C PHE A 50 -31.43 5.52 63.14
N TRP A 51 -30.20 4.99 63.07
CA TRP A 51 -29.62 4.22 64.18
C TRP A 51 -29.41 5.08 65.42
N GLY A 52 -29.05 6.35 65.26
CA GLY A 52 -28.99 7.33 66.36
C GLY A 52 -30.36 7.59 67.02
N PHE A 53 -31.44 7.61 66.25
CA PHE A 53 -32.81 7.73 66.76
C PHE A 53 -33.25 6.47 67.52
N LEU A 54 -32.98 5.28 66.99
CA LEU A 54 -33.25 4.01 67.67
C LEU A 54 -32.43 3.86 68.96
N GLY A 55 -31.15 4.25 68.93
CA GLY A 55 -30.28 4.27 70.12
C GLY A 55 -30.77 5.25 71.19
N ARG A 56 -31.31 6.42 70.80
CA ARG A 56 -31.96 7.35 71.74
C ARG A 56 -33.27 6.79 72.29
N MET A 57 -34.07 6.12 71.46
CA MET A 57 -35.35 5.51 71.88
C MET A 57 -35.14 4.35 72.85
N ALA A 58 -34.10 3.53 72.64
CA ALA A 58 -33.75 2.41 73.51
C ALA A 58 -33.30 2.87 74.91
N ARG A 59 -32.80 4.10 75.05
CA ARG A 59 -32.40 4.71 76.33
C ARG A 59 -33.56 5.29 77.14
N VAL A 60 -34.77 5.38 76.56
CA VAL A 60 -35.96 5.85 77.29
C VAL A 60 -36.56 4.68 78.09
N PRO A 61 -36.77 4.83 79.42
CA PRO A 61 -37.38 3.80 80.25
C PRO A 61 -38.74 3.34 79.68
N GLY A 62 -38.94 2.03 79.57
CA GLY A 62 -40.15 1.42 79.00
C GLY A 62 -40.25 1.39 77.47
N ARG A 63 -39.34 2.01 76.72
CA ARG A 63 -39.33 2.02 75.23
C ARG A 63 -38.28 1.12 74.58
N HIS A 64 -37.45 0.45 75.39
CA HIS A 64 -36.46 -0.52 74.92
C HIS A 64 -37.10 -1.72 74.21
N ILE A 65 -38.28 -2.18 74.67
CA ILE A 65 -39.05 -3.24 73.98
C ILE A 65 -39.49 -2.77 72.60
N LEU A 66 -40.03 -1.54 72.51
CA LEU A 66 -40.47 -0.95 71.23
C LEU A 66 -39.30 -0.79 70.25
N ALA A 67 -38.16 -0.29 70.73
CA ALA A 67 -36.95 -0.17 69.92
C ALA A 67 -36.43 -1.53 69.44
N ALA A 68 -36.44 -2.55 70.31
CA ALA A 68 -36.07 -3.91 69.95
C ALA A 68 -37.04 -4.55 68.93
N SER A 69 -38.35 -4.33 69.09
CA SER A 69 -39.36 -4.78 68.12
C SER A 69 -39.19 -4.10 66.76
N LEU A 70 -38.84 -2.81 66.72
CA LEU A 70 -38.59 -2.09 65.47
C LEU A 70 -37.34 -2.61 64.77
N VAL A 71 -36.26 -2.87 65.52
CA VAL A 71 -35.04 -3.52 64.98
C VAL A 71 -35.35 -4.92 64.44
N ALA A 72 -36.13 -5.72 65.18
CA ALA A 72 -36.53 -7.06 64.74
C ALA A 72 -37.39 -7.04 63.46
N LEU A 73 -38.30 -6.07 63.33
CA LEU A 73 -39.10 -5.88 62.12
C LEU A 73 -38.23 -5.47 60.91
N ILE A 74 -37.24 -4.60 61.13
CA ILE A 74 -36.30 -4.21 60.08
C ILE A 74 -35.42 -5.39 59.66
N ALA A 75 -34.90 -6.16 60.62
CA ALA A 75 -34.13 -7.35 60.34
C ALA A 75 -34.97 -8.40 59.59
N GLY A 76 -36.21 -8.62 60.01
CA GLY A 76 -37.15 -9.51 59.33
C GLY A 76 -37.46 -9.06 57.90
N TYR A 77 -37.71 -7.76 57.69
CA TYR A 77 -37.90 -7.20 56.36
C TYR A 77 -36.64 -7.31 55.50
N ALA A 78 -35.45 -7.03 56.05
CA ALA A 78 -34.19 -7.13 55.32
C ALA A 78 -33.90 -8.57 54.88
N VAL A 79 -34.16 -9.56 55.76
CA VAL A 79 -34.04 -10.99 55.42
C VAL A 79 -35.05 -11.36 54.34
N TRP A 80 -36.33 -10.99 54.50
CA TRP A 80 -37.36 -11.25 53.49
C TRP A 80 -37.02 -10.62 52.14
N PHE A 81 -36.60 -9.35 52.12
CA PHE A 81 -36.22 -8.61 50.93
C PHE A 81 -34.99 -9.25 50.25
N ALA A 82 -33.98 -9.64 51.02
CA ALA A 82 -32.81 -10.35 50.51
C ALA A 82 -33.16 -11.74 49.96
N SER A 83 -34.12 -12.45 50.58
CA SER A 83 -34.61 -13.73 50.07
C SER A 83 -35.38 -13.56 48.76
N VAL A 84 -36.32 -12.61 48.71
CA VAL A 84 -37.16 -12.38 47.52
C VAL A 84 -36.31 -11.95 46.33
N THR A 85 -35.40 -10.99 46.51
CA THR A 85 -34.48 -10.54 45.43
C THR A 85 -33.46 -11.58 44.97
N ARG A 86 -33.38 -12.74 45.64
CA ARG A 86 -32.54 -13.88 45.22
C ARG A 86 -33.32 -15.00 44.56
N LEU A 87 -34.63 -15.08 44.75
CA LEU A 87 -35.44 -16.22 44.35
C LEU A 87 -36.50 -15.87 43.30
N ASP A 88 -36.83 -14.58 43.14
CA ASP A 88 -37.85 -14.11 42.21
C ASP A 88 -37.23 -13.18 41.16
N ALA A 89 -37.45 -13.50 39.88
CA ALA A 89 -36.81 -12.82 38.75
C ALA A 89 -37.23 -11.35 38.64
N GLU A 90 -38.52 -11.05 38.80
CA GLU A 90 -39.05 -9.69 38.68
C GLU A 90 -38.67 -8.82 39.89
N ALA A 91 -38.58 -9.39 41.09
CA ALA A 91 -38.09 -8.67 42.26
C ALA A 91 -36.59 -8.34 42.15
N ALA A 92 -35.79 -9.28 41.64
CA ALA A 92 -34.38 -9.04 41.33
C ALA A 92 -34.24 -7.95 40.25
N TRP A 93 -35.04 -8.02 39.18
CA TRP A 93 -35.06 -7.04 38.10
C TRP A 93 -35.47 -5.64 38.58
N SER A 94 -36.53 -5.53 39.36
CA SER A 94 -36.98 -4.27 39.94
C SER A 94 -35.91 -3.64 40.83
N ARG A 95 -35.15 -4.47 41.57
CA ARG A 95 -34.03 -3.99 42.38
C ARG A 95 -32.86 -3.50 41.53
N PHE A 96 -32.54 -4.19 40.45
CA PHE A 96 -31.57 -3.74 39.45
C PHE A 96 -31.94 -2.35 38.91
N GLU A 97 -33.16 -2.16 38.42
CA GLU A 97 -33.61 -0.87 37.87
C GLU A 97 -33.58 0.25 38.91
N ALA A 98 -34.02 -0.04 40.15
CA ALA A 98 -34.02 0.95 41.22
C ALA A 98 -32.61 1.40 41.63
N LEU A 99 -31.63 0.48 41.62
CA LEU A 99 -30.23 0.81 41.93
C LEU A 99 -29.55 1.52 40.77
N GLY A 100 -29.80 1.09 39.53
CA GLY A 100 -29.27 1.73 38.32
C GLY A 100 -29.78 3.17 38.18
N ALA A 101 -31.09 3.40 38.39
CA ALA A 101 -31.68 4.74 38.38
C ALA A 101 -31.12 5.66 39.47
N ALA A 102 -30.57 5.08 40.55
CA ALA A 102 -29.91 5.81 41.62
C ALA A 102 -28.39 5.99 41.40
N GLY A 103 -27.86 5.58 40.25
CA GLY A 103 -26.43 5.67 39.93
C GLY A 103 -25.55 4.70 40.72
N HIS A 104 -26.11 3.58 41.19
CA HIS A 104 -25.40 2.57 41.96
C HIS A 104 -25.15 1.30 41.14
N ASP A 105 -24.53 1.45 39.96
CA ASP A 105 -24.36 0.37 38.97
C ASP A 105 -23.67 -0.88 39.57
N GLY A 106 -22.57 -0.76 40.33
CA GLY A 106 -21.91 -1.92 40.97
C GLY A 106 -22.73 -2.68 42.01
N ARG A 107 -23.79 -2.07 42.55
CA ARG A 107 -24.79 -2.81 43.33
C ARG A 107 -25.90 -3.35 42.46
N ALA A 108 -26.26 -2.62 41.40
CA ALA A 108 -27.30 -3.01 40.47
C ALA A 108 -26.92 -4.31 39.73
N VAL A 109 -25.71 -4.39 39.18
CA VAL A 109 -25.27 -5.51 38.31
C VAL A 109 -25.52 -6.88 38.92
N ARG A 110 -25.19 -7.09 40.20
CA ARG A 110 -25.46 -8.35 40.92
C ARG A 110 -26.93 -8.76 40.94
N HIS A 111 -27.84 -7.79 41.02
CA HIS A 111 -29.28 -8.05 40.95
C HIS A 111 -29.74 -8.26 39.50
N GLY A 112 -29.11 -7.59 38.54
CA GLY A 112 -29.33 -7.78 37.11
C GLY A 112 -28.96 -9.19 36.66
N ASP A 113 -27.73 -9.63 36.93
CA ASP A 113 -27.23 -10.97 36.62
C ASP A 113 -28.11 -12.05 37.27
N ARG A 114 -28.49 -11.82 38.54
CA ARG A 114 -29.40 -12.75 39.23
C ARG A 114 -30.77 -12.81 38.57
N ALA A 115 -31.33 -11.67 38.17
CA ALA A 115 -32.60 -11.63 37.46
C ALA A 115 -32.52 -12.39 36.12
N LEU A 116 -31.45 -12.18 35.34
CA LEU A 116 -31.22 -12.88 34.08
C LEU A 116 -31.16 -14.39 34.28
N SER A 117 -30.39 -14.87 35.26
CA SER A 117 -30.30 -16.31 35.56
C SER A 117 -31.66 -16.94 35.90
N LEU A 118 -32.52 -16.22 36.62
CA LEU A 118 -33.85 -16.70 36.98
C LEU A 118 -34.81 -16.68 35.78
N PHE A 119 -34.74 -15.68 34.91
CA PHE A 119 -35.53 -15.66 33.67
C PHE A 119 -35.11 -16.78 32.69
N GLU A 120 -33.82 -17.13 32.66
CA GLU A 120 -33.29 -18.25 31.88
C GLU A 120 -33.78 -19.59 32.43
N ASP A 121 -33.76 -19.80 33.75
CA ASP A 121 -34.29 -21.00 34.42
C ASP A 121 -35.80 -21.20 34.16
N GLU A 122 -36.54 -20.11 33.92
CA GLU A 122 -37.96 -20.12 33.53
C GLU A 122 -38.18 -20.46 32.04
N GLY A 123 -37.11 -20.64 31.26
CA GLY A 123 -37.15 -21.04 29.84
C GLY A 123 -37.51 -19.92 28.86
N LEU A 124 -37.31 -18.66 29.25
CA LEU A 124 -37.71 -17.49 28.47
C LEU A 124 -36.63 -17.00 27.50
N GLU A 125 -36.24 -17.76 26.49
CA GLU A 125 -35.37 -17.26 25.41
C GLU A 125 -36.13 -16.36 24.42
N THR A 126 -36.39 -15.12 24.83
CA THR A 126 -37.16 -14.15 24.04
C THR A 126 -36.36 -12.88 23.74
N VAL A 127 -36.83 -12.12 22.75
CA VAL A 127 -36.37 -10.74 22.47
C VAL A 127 -36.45 -9.86 23.72
N ALA A 128 -37.44 -10.09 24.60
CA ALA A 128 -37.59 -9.34 25.84
C ALA A 128 -36.46 -9.62 26.84
N LEU A 129 -36.03 -10.88 26.98
CA LEU A 129 -34.90 -11.25 27.82
C LEU A 129 -33.60 -10.61 27.33
N HIS A 130 -33.34 -10.67 26.02
CA HIS A 130 -32.15 -10.07 25.43
C HIS A 130 -32.14 -8.53 25.57
N ARG A 131 -33.30 -7.89 25.64
CA ARG A 131 -33.39 -6.44 25.92
C ARG A 131 -33.06 -6.13 27.38
N LYS A 132 -33.44 -7.02 28.31
CA LYS A 132 -33.03 -6.93 29.71
C LYS A 132 -31.51 -7.13 29.83
N LEU A 133 -30.94 -8.10 29.11
CA LEU A 133 -29.51 -8.35 29.04
C LEU A 133 -28.71 -7.11 28.60
N LEU A 134 -29.14 -6.39 27.56
CA LEU A 134 -28.47 -5.14 27.13
C LEU A 134 -28.44 -4.06 28.22
N ARG A 135 -29.48 -3.95 29.05
CA ARG A 135 -29.48 -2.98 30.16
C ARG A 135 -28.50 -3.38 31.25
N VAL A 136 -28.37 -4.68 31.52
CA VAL A 136 -27.39 -5.20 32.46
C VAL A 136 -25.97 -5.01 31.89
N ALA A 137 -25.76 -5.24 30.61
CA ALA A 137 -24.50 -4.93 29.91
C ALA A 137 -24.13 -3.45 30.03
N ASP A 138 -25.10 -2.53 29.84
CA ASP A 138 -24.89 -1.09 30.05
C ASP A 138 -24.50 -0.74 31.49
N ALA A 139 -25.01 -1.49 32.48
CA ALA A 139 -24.67 -1.30 33.87
C ALA A 139 -23.25 -1.82 34.18
N HIS A 140 -22.87 -2.99 33.66
CA HIS A 140 -21.49 -3.50 33.73
C HIS A 140 -20.50 -2.53 33.08
N TYR A 141 -20.86 -1.96 31.93
CA TYR A 141 -20.06 -0.92 31.25
C TYR A 141 -19.85 0.32 32.14
N ARG A 142 -20.90 0.82 32.81
CA ARG A 142 -20.79 1.97 33.72
C ARG A 142 -20.07 1.65 35.03
N ASP A 143 -20.14 0.40 35.49
CA ASP A 143 -19.44 -0.05 36.70
C ASP A 143 -17.93 -0.21 36.47
N GLY A 144 -17.51 -0.42 35.22
CA GLY A 144 -16.12 -0.65 34.86
C GLY A 144 -15.71 -2.12 34.90
N ASP A 145 -16.64 -3.04 34.61
CA ASP A 145 -16.36 -4.46 34.39
C ASP A 145 -16.36 -4.77 32.87
N PRO A 146 -15.20 -4.64 32.19
CA PRO A 146 -15.12 -4.76 30.74
C PRO A 146 -15.48 -6.16 30.25
N GLY A 147 -15.03 -7.22 30.93
CA GLY A 147 -15.26 -8.60 30.53
C GLY A 147 -16.73 -8.98 30.55
N LEU A 148 -17.44 -8.68 31.65
CA LEU A 148 -18.88 -8.96 31.75
C LEU A 148 -19.69 -8.07 30.80
N ALA A 149 -19.30 -6.81 30.61
CA ALA A 149 -19.97 -5.92 29.66
C ALA A 149 -19.87 -6.46 28.22
N VAL A 150 -18.66 -6.81 27.77
CA VAL A 150 -18.41 -7.36 26.42
C VAL A 150 -19.20 -8.65 26.21
N SER A 151 -19.11 -9.60 27.14
CA SER A 151 -19.82 -10.88 27.04
C SER A 151 -21.34 -10.69 26.99
N ALA A 152 -21.90 -9.79 27.81
CA ALA A 152 -23.33 -9.52 27.79
C ALA A 152 -23.79 -8.81 26.50
N TYR A 153 -22.99 -7.87 25.96
CA TYR A 153 -23.27 -7.25 24.67
C TYR A 153 -23.23 -8.25 23.53
N GLU A 154 -22.28 -9.19 23.55
CA GLU A 154 -22.17 -10.28 22.58
C GLU A 154 -23.41 -11.16 22.54
N THR A 155 -23.79 -11.69 23.70
CA THR A 155 -24.95 -12.58 23.80
C THR A 155 -26.20 -11.85 23.33
N ALA A 156 -26.32 -10.55 23.61
CA ALA A 156 -27.43 -9.74 23.10
C ALA A 156 -27.42 -9.56 21.57
N LEU A 157 -26.24 -9.30 20.97
CA LEU A 157 -26.10 -9.09 19.53
C LEU A 157 -26.26 -10.39 18.73
N ASN A 158 -25.78 -11.52 19.26
CA ASN A 158 -25.84 -12.82 18.60
C ASN A 158 -27.18 -13.54 18.80
N GLY A 159 -27.98 -13.11 19.78
CA GLY A 159 -29.29 -13.67 20.07
C GLY A 159 -30.45 -13.11 19.22
N PRO A 160 -31.70 -13.50 19.51
CA PRO A 160 -32.90 -13.12 18.74
C PRO A 160 -33.15 -11.60 18.64
N LEU A 161 -32.57 -10.82 19.55
CA LEU A 161 -32.68 -9.36 19.54
C LEU A 161 -31.76 -8.70 18.50
N GLY A 162 -30.65 -9.34 18.12
CA GLY A 162 -29.62 -8.77 17.26
C GLY A 162 -30.18 -8.13 15.99
N ASN A 163 -31.06 -8.86 15.29
CA ASN A 163 -31.71 -8.39 14.06
C ASN A 163 -32.79 -7.33 14.32
N ALA A 164 -33.41 -7.33 15.50
CA ALA A 164 -34.49 -6.42 15.86
C ALA A 164 -34.01 -5.08 16.46
N LEU A 165 -32.70 -4.91 16.69
CA LEU A 165 -32.14 -3.63 17.15
C LEU A 165 -32.22 -2.56 16.07
N ALA A 166 -32.24 -1.29 16.50
CA ALA A 166 -31.98 -0.18 15.60
C ALA A 166 -30.49 -0.14 15.25
N ASP A 167 -30.14 0.32 14.04
CA ASP A 167 -28.75 0.38 13.57
C ASP A 167 -27.88 1.27 14.46
N GLU A 168 -28.37 2.45 14.85
CA GLU A 168 -27.71 3.35 15.81
C GLU A 168 -27.29 2.61 17.09
N ARG A 169 -28.20 1.78 17.62
CA ARG A 169 -27.93 1.03 18.85
C ARG A 169 -26.90 -0.07 18.64
N ARG A 170 -26.90 -0.74 17.48
CA ARG A 170 -25.87 -1.73 17.14
C ARG A 170 -24.50 -1.08 17.01
N ILE A 171 -24.44 0.09 16.35
CA ILE A 171 -23.21 0.89 16.19
C ILE A 171 -22.67 1.29 17.56
N GLU A 172 -23.52 1.82 18.44
CA GLU A 172 -23.13 2.21 19.79
C GLU A 172 -22.56 1.04 20.60
N ILE A 173 -23.22 -0.12 20.56
CA ILE A 173 -22.75 -1.33 21.25
C ILE A 173 -21.39 -1.78 20.70
N ASN A 174 -21.25 -1.86 19.37
CA ASN A 174 -19.99 -2.25 18.74
C ASN A 174 -18.85 -1.27 19.07
N ARG A 175 -19.13 0.03 19.13
CA ARG A 175 -18.16 1.05 19.57
C ARG A 175 -17.71 0.82 21.02
N ARG A 176 -18.63 0.50 21.93
CA ARG A 176 -18.30 0.20 23.33
C ARG A 176 -17.47 -1.07 23.46
N ILE A 177 -17.86 -2.15 22.75
CA ILE A 177 -17.07 -3.38 22.70
C ILE A 177 -15.64 -3.08 22.23
N ALA A 178 -15.49 -2.37 21.10
CA ALA A 178 -14.18 -2.06 20.55
C ALA A 178 -13.30 -1.28 21.53
N SER A 179 -13.86 -0.27 22.21
CA SER A 179 -13.14 0.54 23.19
C SER A 179 -12.72 -0.28 24.43
N LEU A 180 -13.59 -1.13 24.97
CA LEU A 180 -13.25 -1.98 26.13
C LEU A 180 -12.16 -2.98 25.78
N GLU A 181 -12.28 -3.66 24.64
CA GLU A 181 -11.33 -4.67 24.18
C GLU A 181 -9.96 -4.05 23.89
N LEU A 182 -9.90 -2.86 23.28
CA LEU A 182 -8.63 -2.15 23.12
C LEU A 182 -8.04 -1.72 24.47
N GLY A 183 -8.86 -1.29 25.42
CA GLY A 183 -8.41 -0.96 26.79
C GLY A 183 -7.75 -2.14 27.51
N GLU A 184 -8.20 -3.38 27.22
CA GLU A 184 -7.62 -4.62 27.76
C GLU A 184 -6.49 -5.19 26.89
N GLY A 185 -6.13 -4.55 25.77
CA GLY A 185 -5.06 -5.00 24.88
C GLY A 185 -5.46 -6.11 23.91
N HIS A 186 -6.73 -6.25 23.57
CA HIS A 186 -7.27 -7.24 22.63
C HIS A 186 -7.65 -6.59 21.28
N PRO A 187 -6.73 -6.50 20.29
CA PRO A 187 -6.96 -5.73 19.07
C PRO A 187 -7.78 -6.47 18.00
N ALA A 188 -7.93 -7.79 18.10
CA ALA A 188 -8.49 -8.64 17.05
C ALA A 188 -9.92 -8.24 16.66
N ARG A 189 -10.81 -8.18 17.64
CA ARG A 189 -12.21 -7.86 17.43
C ARG A 189 -12.48 -6.38 17.14
N PRO A 190 -11.86 -5.42 17.83
CA PRO A 190 -11.89 -4.01 17.42
C PRO A 190 -11.53 -3.82 15.94
N SER A 191 -10.54 -4.55 15.43
CA SER A 191 -10.16 -4.47 14.01
C SER A 191 -11.29 -4.91 13.08
N VAL A 192 -11.99 -6.00 13.41
CA VAL A 192 -13.16 -6.49 12.65
C VAL A 192 -14.32 -5.49 12.71
N ILE A 193 -14.57 -4.88 13.86
CA ILE A 193 -15.61 -3.85 14.02
C ILE A 193 -15.28 -2.61 13.17
N ALA A 194 -14.05 -2.12 13.25
CA ALA A 194 -13.60 -0.96 12.48
C ALA A 194 -13.62 -1.21 10.96
N SER A 195 -13.18 -2.39 10.51
CA SER A 195 -13.26 -2.80 9.09
C SER A 195 -14.72 -2.79 8.59
N ARG A 196 -15.68 -3.29 9.37
CA ARG A 196 -17.11 -3.20 9.01
C ARG A 196 -17.64 -1.77 8.95
N PHE A 197 -17.13 -0.86 9.79
CA PHE A 197 -17.50 0.56 9.69
C PHE A 197 -16.92 1.18 8.40
N LEU A 198 -15.71 0.81 8.00
CA LEU A 198 -15.15 1.22 6.70
C LEU A 198 -15.99 0.71 5.52
N ASP A 199 -16.43 -0.55 5.56
CA ASP A 199 -17.32 -1.11 4.53
C ASP A 199 -18.63 -0.30 4.42
N ARG A 200 -19.25 0.03 5.56
CA ARG A 200 -20.47 0.86 5.61
C ARG A 200 -20.26 2.27 5.11
N ALA A 201 -19.10 2.88 5.40
CA ALA A 201 -18.74 4.17 4.86
C ALA A 201 -18.63 4.13 3.32
N GLY A 202 -18.00 3.08 2.78
CA GLY A 202 -17.91 2.85 1.34
C GLY A 202 -19.27 2.63 0.67
N ASP A 203 -20.13 1.80 1.27
CA ASP A 203 -21.49 1.54 0.79
C ASP A 203 -22.34 2.83 0.74
N ALA A 204 -22.23 3.67 1.78
CA ALA A 204 -22.94 4.96 1.84
C ALA A 204 -22.50 5.86 0.67
N VAL A 205 -21.19 5.99 0.42
CA VAL A 205 -20.66 6.78 -0.71
C VAL A 205 -21.12 6.23 -2.05
N ALA A 206 -21.12 4.91 -2.24
CA ALA A 206 -21.55 4.29 -3.49
C ALA A 206 -23.04 4.57 -3.78
N ASN A 207 -23.90 4.49 -2.78
CA ASN A 207 -25.34 4.71 -2.94
C ASN A 207 -25.71 6.18 -3.24
N HIS A 208 -24.90 7.15 -2.82
CA HIS A 208 -25.11 8.57 -3.14
C HIS A 208 -24.77 8.95 -4.58
N THR A 209 -24.04 8.12 -5.33
CA THR A 209 -23.66 8.46 -6.72
C THR A 209 -24.80 8.31 -7.75
N ASP A 210 -25.94 7.73 -7.36
CA ASP A 210 -27.06 7.45 -8.28
C ASP A 210 -28.23 8.47 -8.17
N HIS A 211 -28.31 9.24 -7.07
CA HIS A 211 -29.39 10.19 -6.81
C HIS A 211 -28.80 11.54 -6.39
N GLY A 212 -28.80 12.49 -7.31
CA GLY A 212 -28.04 13.73 -7.23
C GLY A 212 -28.52 14.79 -6.24
N ASP A 213 -28.95 14.45 -5.02
CA ASP A 213 -29.14 15.41 -3.94
C ASP A 213 -28.97 14.77 -2.55
N GLU A 214 -28.40 15.58 -1.64
CA GLU A 214 -28.10 15.41 -0.20
C GLU A 214 -26.72 14.85 0.21
N GLU A 215 -26.04 15.70 0.99
CA GLU A 215 -24.64 15.72 1.38
C GLU A 215 -24.23 14.53 2.27
N GLY A 216 -23.20 13.78 1.84
CA GLY A 216 -21.98 13.38 2.58
C GLY A 216 -21.99 12.82 4.02
N GLY A 217 -23.09 12.83 4.77
CA GLY A 217 -23.08 12.73 6.23
C GLY A 217 -22.94 11.30 6.78
N GLU A 218 -23.63 10.32 6.21
CA GLU A 218 -23.65 8.95 6.78
C GLU A 218 -22.29 8.25 6.66
N GLY A 219 -21.60 8.42 5.52
CA GLY A 219 -20.26 7.87 5.32
C GLY A 219 -19.23 8.49 6.27
N GLU A 220 -19.29 9.82 6.45
CA GLU A 220 -18.40 10.55 7.37
C GLU A 220 -18.57 10.12 8.83
N GLU A 221 -19.79 9.79 9.26
CA GLU A 221 -20.05 9.31 10.62
C GLU A 221 -19.31 7.99 10.89
N PHE A 222 -19.35 7.03 9.96
CA PHE A 222 -18.63 5.78 10.11
C PHE A 222 -17.11 5.96 10.08
N LEU A 223 -16.59 6.86 9.25
CA LEU A 223 -15.16 7.19 9.25
C LEU A 223 -14.72 7.83 10.57
N ALA A 224 -15.55 8.72 11.14
CA ALA A 224 -15.28 9.34 12.44
C ALA A 224 -15.24 8.30 13.57
N LEU A 225 -16.07 7.26 13.50
CA LEU A 225 -16.04 6.15 14.46
C LEU A 225 -14.75 5.34 14.37
N VAL A 226 -14.25 5.09 13.15
CA VAL A 226 -12.96 4.44 12.94
C VAL A 226 -11.86 5.33 13.50
N ASP A 227 -11.83 6.61 13.13
CA ASP A 227 -10.82 7.57 13.59
C ASP A 227 -10.75 7.71 15.11
N ALA A 228 -11.88 7.62 15.80
CA ALA A 228 -11.94 7.63 17.26
C ALA A 228 -11.17 6.48 17.93
N MET A 229 -11.00 5.34 17.23
CA MET A 229 -10.27 4.17 17.75
C MET A 229 -8.75 4.25 17.50
N ARG A 230 -8.29 5.21 16.70
CA ARG A 230 -6.88 5.31 16.26
C ARG A 230 -5.86 5.42 17.41
N PRO A 231 -6.09 6.24 18.46
CA PRO A 231 -5.15 6.34 19.58
C PRO A 231 -5.02 4.99 20.30
N ASP A 232 -6.14 4.34 20.57
CA ASP A 232 -6.19 3.05 21.26
C ASP A 232 -5.46 1.95 20.45
N PHE A 233 -5.64 1.91 19.12
CA PHE A 233 -4.85 1.03 18.25
C PHE A 233 -3.36 1.32 18.30
N THR A 234 -2.97 2.60 18.39
CA THR A 234 -1.56 3.00 18.46
C THR A 234 -0.92 2.54 19.78
N ASP A 235 -1.66 2.61 20.87
CA ASP A 235 -1.19 2.21 22.20
C ASP A 235 -1.09 0.69 22.33
N VAL A 236 -2.05 -0.05 21.76
CA VAL A 236 -2.12 -1.51 21.85
C VAL A 236 -1.18 -2.21 20.87
N LEU A 237 -1.06 -1.71 19.63
CA LEU A 237 -0.30 -2.37 18.57
C LEU A 237 1.01 -1.65 18.29
N PRO A 238 2.15 -2.15 18.82
CA PRO A 238 3.45 -1.58 18.50
C PRO A 238 3.78 -1.77 17.02
N ALA A 239 4.42 -0.78 16.43
CA ALA A 239 4.79 -0.79 15.02
C ALA A 239 5.82 -1.87 14.64
N ASP A 240 6.40 -2.63 15.58
CA ASP A 240 7.40 -3.67 15.31
C ASP A 240 6.80 -5.04 14.97
N GLY A 241 5.47 -5.13 14.97
CA GLY A 241 4.69 -6.33 14.67
C GLY A 241 4.60 -7.31 15.82
N THR A 242 5.22 -7.06 16.98
CA THR A 242 5.07 -7.94 18.16
C THR A 242 3.61 -8.09 18.62
N GLY A 243 2.74 -7.15 18.22
CA GLY A 243 1.31 -7.20 18.45
C GLY A 243 0.58 -8.40 17.82
N ALA A 244 1.19 -9.10 16.85
CA ALA A 244 0.61 -10.33 16.30
C ALA A 244 0.40 -11.44 17.36
N LYS A 245 1.21 -11.44 18.43
CA LYS A 245 1.08 -12.41 19.54
C LYS A 245 -0.18 -12.22 20.38
N MET A 246 -0.83 -11.07 20.27
CA MET A 246 -2.09 -10.76 20.96
C MET A 246 -3.32 -11.19 20.16
N ILE A 247 -3.12 -11.79 18.98
CA ILE A 247 -4.18 -12.23 18.08
C ILE A 247 -4.30 -13.75 18.21
N GLU A 248 -5.45 -14.21 18.71
CA GLU A 248 -5.75 -15.61 18.90
C GLU A 248 -7.00 -16.01 18.08
N GLY A 249 -7.07 -17.26 17.65
CA GLY A 249 -8.17 -17.81 16.85
C GLY A 249 -7.76 -19.03 16.04
N SER A 250 -8.72 -19.68 15.40
CA SER A 250 -8.45 -20.70 14.37
C SER A 250 -7.81 -20.09 13.12
N ASP A 251 -7.15 -20.89 12.28
CA ASP A 251 -6.44 -20.41 11.08
C ASP A 251 -7.33 -19.52 10.18
N GLY A 252 -8.60 -19.91 9.98
CA GLY A 252 -9.55 -19.11 9.20
C GLY A 252 -9.96 -17.79 9.87
N GLU A 253 -10.07 -17.76 11.19
CA GLU A 253 -10.36 -16.55 11.96
C GLU A 253 -9.17 -15.59 11.92
N LEU A 254 -7.95 -16.11 12.07
CA LEU A 254 -6.71 -15.32 12.03
C LEU A 254 -6.56 -14.58 10.70
N LEU A 255 -6.84 -15.23 9.57
CA LEU A 255 -6.79 -14.58 8.25
C LEU A 255 -7.89 -13.52 8.08
N ASN A 256 -9.09 -13.76 8.62
CA ASN A 256 -10.16 -12.75 8.61
C ASN A 256 -9.80 -11.53 9.46
N ILE A 257 -9.20 -11.74 10.64
CA ILE A 257 -8.70 -10.65 11.49
C ILE A 257 -7.58 -9.89 10.78
N ALA A 258 -6.62 -10.61 10.16
CA ALA A 258 -5.53 -9.98 9.41
C ALA A 258 -6.05 -9.15 8.23
N ARG A 259 -7.10 -9.59 7.54
CA ARG A 259 -7.80 -8.78 6.53
C ARG A 259 -8.36 -7.49 7.14
N ALA A 260 -9.15 -7.61 8.21
CA ALA A 260 -9.72 -6.44 8.86
C ALA A 260 -8.66 -5.43 9.35
N MET A 261 -7.56 -5.92 9.93
CA MET A 261 -6.42 -5.08 10.30
C MET A 261 -5.76 -4.41 9.09
N THR A 262 -5.76 -5.06 7.93
CA THR A 262 -5.22 -4.47 6.69
C THR A 262 -6.10 -3.35 6.18
N ASP A 263 -7.42 -3.51 6.24
CA ASP A 263 -8.37 -2.49 5.80
C ASP A 263 -8.23 -1.23 6.67
N VAL A 264 -8.24 -1.41 7.99
CA VAL A 264 -8.11 -0.32 8.96
C VAL A 264 -6.71 0.31 8.91
N GLY A 265 -5.66 -0.50 8.84
CA GLY A 265 -4.29 -0.03 8.74
C GLY A 265 -4.03 0.73 7.43
N GLY A 266 -4.61 0.26 6.32
CA GLY A 266 -4.57 0.94 5.03
C GLY A 266 -5.29 2.29 5.07
N TYR A 267 -6.47 2.34 5.69
CA TYR A 267 -7.19 3.60 5.91
C TYR A 267 -6.36 4.61 6.72
N TYR A 268 -5.77 4.21 7.85
CA TYR A 268 -4.89 5.09 8.62
C TYR A 268 -3.59 5.46 7.89
N ALA A 269 -3.11 4.61 6.97
CA ALA A 269 -1.93 4.92 6.17
C ALA A 269 -2.17 6.15 5.27
N LEU A 270 -3.41 6.40 4.85
CA LEU A 270 -3.78 7.59 4.06
C LEU A 270 -3.86 8.86 4.90
N SER A 271 -4.05 8.75 6.22
CA SER A 271 -4.09 9.91 7.13
C SER A 271 -2.68 10.42 7.44
N PRO A 272 -2.43 11.74 7.47
CA PRO A 272 -1.12 12.32 7.84
C PRO A 272 -0.63 11.85 9.22
N ASP A 273 -1.52 11.79 10.20
CA ASP A 273 -1.20 11.46 11.59
C ASP A 273 -1.46 9.99 11.95
N GLY A 274 -1.85 9.16 10.96
CA GLY A 274 -2.20 7.76 11.17
C GLY A 274 -1.04 6.76 11.05
N ALA A 275 0.19 7.24 10.85
CA ALA A 275 1.32 6.39 10.47
C ALA A 275 1.66 5.31 11.50
N TYR A 276 1.59 5.62 12.80
CA TYR A 276 1.89 4.65 13.86
C TYR A 276 0.79 3.60 14.02
N ALA A 277 -0.48 4.01 14.05
CA ALA A 277 -1.61 3.08 14.07
C ALA A 277 -1.59 2.15 12.85
N ALA A 278 -1.34 2.71 11.66
CA ALA A 278 -1.19 1.95 10.42
C ALA A 278 -0.04 0.93 10.52
N ALA A 279 1.12 1.35 11.03
CA ALA A 279 2.27 0.47 11.18
C ALA A 279 1.97 -0.69 12.15
N GLY A 280 1.33 -0.43 13.28
CA GLY A 280 0.92 -1.47 14.25
C GLY A 280 -0.03 -2.50 13.64
N LEU A 281 -1.11 -2.04 13.01
CA LEU A 281 -2.11 -2.90 12.37
C LEU A 281 -1.54 -3.70 11.19
N LEU A 282 -0.84 -3.04 10.28
CA LEU A 282 -0.28 -3.68 9.08
C LEU A 282 0.86 -4.65 9.43
N SER A 283 1.67 -4.35 10.46
CA SER A 283 2.73 -5.26 10.91
C SER A 283 2.19 -6.51 11.58
N ALA A 284 1.15 -6.37 12.42
CA ALA A 284 0.46 -7.52 13.01
C ALA A 284 -0.21 -8.38 11.92
N ALA A 285 -0.92 -7.75 10.98
CA ALA A 285 -1.54 -8.44 9.85
C ALA A 285 -0.53 -9.16 8.95
N HIS A 286 0.62 -8.54 8.67
CA HIS A 286 1.70 -9.17 7.90
C HIS A 286 2.26 -10.41 8.61
N GLN A 287 2.51 -10.34 9.92
CA GLN A 287 3.02 -11.48 10.68
C GLN A 287 2.04 -12.65 10.72
N VAL A 288 0.75 -12.38 10.93
CA VAL A 288 -0.30 -13.42 10.90
C VAL A 288 -0.33 -14.11 9.53
N ARG A 289 -0.31 -13.34 8.43
CA ARG A 289 -0.27 -13.94 7.08
C ARG A 289 1.02 -14.71 6.83
N GLN A 290 2.15 -14.20 7.30
CA GLN A 290 3.43 -14.89 7.17
C GLN A 290 3.44 -16.23 7.90
N SER A 291 2.84 -16.34 9.10
CA SER A 291 2.75 -17.60 9.84
C SER A 291 1.74 -18.58 9.23
N GLN A 292 0.62 -18.07 8.71
CA GLN A 292 -0.49 -18.89 8.22
C GLN A 292 -0.31 -19.34 6.76
N LEU A 293 0.23 -18.47 5.91
CA LEU A 293 0.32 -18.67 4.45
C LEU A 293 1.76 -18.81 3.95
N GLY A 294 2.74 -18.41 4.75
CA GLY A 294 4.14 -18.35 4.37
C GLY A 294 4.54 -17.04 3.67
N PRO A 295 5.85 -16.80 3.51
CA PRO A 295 6.40 -15.53 3.00
C PRO A 295 6.15 -15.26 1.52
N ASP A 296 5.83 -16.29 0.73
CA ASP A 296 5.69 -16.21 -0.72
C ASP A 296 4.24 -16.07 -1.18
N HIS A 297 3.29 -16.30 -0.28
CA HIS A 297 1.87 -16.19 -0.59
C HIS A 297 1.52 -14.76 -0.99
N GLU A 298 0.65 -14.61 -1.99
CA GLU A 298 0.30 -13.30 -2.56
C GLU A 298 -0.21 -12.33 -1.48
N ASP A 299 -1.08 -12.78 -0.58
CA ASP A 299 -1.58 -11.95 0.52
C ASP A 299 -0.47 -11.49 1.49
N THR A 300 0.55 -12.31 1.74
CA THR A 300 1.71 -11.92 2.56
C THR A 300 2.55 -10.87 1.83
N VAL A 301 2.76 -11.06 0.53
CA VAL A 301 3.47 -10.10 -0.33
C VAL A 301 2.75 -8.76 -0.40
N GLN A 302 1.42 -8.76 -0.53
CA GLN A 302 0.61 -7.53 -0.54
C GLN A 302 0.64 -6.82 0.82
N ALA A 303 0.56 -7.57 1.93
CA ALA A 303 0.69 -6.99 3.27
C ALA A 303 2.06 -6.31 3.47
N ALA A 304 3.15 -6.92 2.97
CA ALA A 304 4.48 -6.32 3.00
C ALA A 304 4.56 -5.03 2.16
N LEU A 305 3.96 -5.02 0.97
CA LEU A 305 3.89 -3.85 0.09
C LEU A 305 3.11 -2.67 0.67
N LEU A 306 2.08 -2.94 1.49
CA LEU A 306 1.32 -1.91 2.20
C LEU A 306 2.08 -1.38 3.42
N LEU A 307 2.81 -2.25 4.13
CA LEU A 307 3.52 -1.90 5.35
C LEU A 307 4.83 -1.13 5.10
N ALA A 308 5.59 -1.50 4.08
CA ALA A 308 6.92 -0.90 3.84
C ALA A 308 6.90 0.63 3.62
N PRO A 309 5.99 1.23 2.82
CA PRO A 309 5.88 2.68 2.71
C PRO A 309 5.53 3.36 4.04
N VAL A 310 4.74 2.69 4.90
CA VAL A 310 4.40 3.21 6.22
C VAL A 310 5.62 3.23 7.12
N TYR A 311 6.47 2.19 7.07
CA TYR A 311 7.76 2.19 7.76
C TYR A 311 8.70 3.28 7.27
N GLU A 312 8.74 3.56 5.96
CA GLU A 312 9.52 4.71 5.46
C GLU A 312 9.02 6.04 6.03
N ARG A 313 7.71 6.20 6.19
CA ARG A 313 7.10 7.43 6.74
C ARG A 313 7.40 7.65 8.22
N ILE A 314 7.61 6.58 8.98
CA ILE A 314 8.04 6.65 10.40
C ILE A 314 9.55 6.45 10.59
N ASP A 315 10.34 6.66 9.52
CA ASP A 315 11.81 6.59 9.49
C ASP A 315 12.41 5.22 9.89
N ARG A 316 11.64 4.14 9.73
CA ARG A 316 12.07 2.75 9.95
C ARG A 316 12.58 2.12 8.66
N LEU A 317 13.56 2.78 8.03
CA LEU A 317 14.07 2.41 6.71
C LEU A 317 14.64 0.98 6.64
N GLY A 318 15.25 0.49 7.72
CA GLY A 318 15.77 -0.89 7.76
C GLY A 318 14.68 -1.96 7.82
N ASP A 319 13.50 -1.63 8.37
CA ASP A 319 12.35 -2.54 8.34
C ASP A 319 11.66 -2.51 6.98
N ALA A 320 11.54 -1.33 6.36
CA ALA A 320 11.03 -1.18 4.99
C ALA A 320 11.89 -1.94 3.97
N GLU A 321 13.21 -1.85 4.08
CA GLU A 321 14.18 -2.58 3.24
C GLU A 321 13.92 -4.09 3.30
N ARG A 322 13.83 -4.69 4.51
CA ARG A 322 13.59 -6.13 4.65
C ARG A 322 12.28 -6.58 3.99
N LEU A 323 11.22 -5.77 4.10
CA LEU A 323 9.95 -6.06 3.45
C LEU A 323 10.05 -5.98 1.92
N TYR A 324 10.70 -4.94 1.39
CA TYR A 324 10.90 -4.83 -0.06
C TYR A 324 11.80 -5.94 -0.62
N GLU A 325 12.81 -6.38 0.12
CA GLU A 325 13.64 -7.53 -0.27
C GLU A 325 12.83 -8.82 -0.27
N GLN A 326 12.01 -9.06 0.76
CA GLN A 326 11.10 -10.21 0.79
C GLN A 326 10.17 -10.22 -0.41
N VAL A 327 9.55 -9.09 -0.73
CA VAL A 327 8.65 -8.92 -1.90
C VAL A 327 9.41 -9.21 -3.20
N PHE A 328 10.59 -8.61 -3.39
CA PHE A 328 11.42 -8.83 -4.57
C PHE A 328 11.75 -10.32 -4.74
N ARG A 329 12.19 -11.01 -3.68
CA ARG A 329 12.53 -12.44 -3.72
C ARG A 329 11.35 -13.36 -3.95
N ALA A 330 10.18 -13.03 -3.39
CA ALA A 330 8.95 -13.79 -3.65
C ALA A 330 8.54 -13.67 -5.13
N ARG A 331 8.56 -12.44 -5.67
CA ARG A 331 8.19 -12.17 -7.07
C ARG A 331 9.22 -12.71 -8.06
N GLU A 332 10.51 -12.64 -7.74
CA GLU A 332 11.60 -13.25 -8.52
C GLU A 332 11.42 -14.76 -8.65
N ARG A 333 11.12 -15.47 -7.55
CA ARG A 333 10.84 -16.91 -7.59
C ARG A 333 9.59 -17.26 -8.39
N ALA A 334 8.53 -16.46 -8.26
CA ALA A 334 7.26 -16.72 -8.93
C ALA A 334 7.30 -16.44 -10.45
N LYS A 335 8.07 -15.43 -10.88
CA LYS A 335 8.04 -14.90 -12.26
C LYS A 335 9.33 -15.15 -13.05
N GLY A 336 10.41 -15.57 -12.39
CA GLY A 336 11.75 -15.69 -12.95
C GLY A 336 12.51 -14.36 -12.92
N SER A 337 13.83 -14.43 -12.78
CA SER A 337 14.73 -13.27 -12.62
C SER A 337 14.78 -12.32 -13.82
N ASN A 338 14.35 -12.76 -15.00
CA ASN A 338 14.35 -11.95 -16.23
C ASN A 338 12.97 -11.36 -16.55
N ASN A 339 12.02 -11.38 -15.60
CA ASN A 339 10.70 -10.81 -15.83
C ASN A 339 10.71 -9.28 -15.64
N PRO A 340 10.31 -8.48 -16.64
CA PRO A 340 10.29 -7.01 -16.54
C PRO A 340 9.31 -6.47 -15.49
N GLU A 341 8.34 -7.26 -15.01
CA GLU A 341 7.51 -6.90 -13.86
C GLU A 341 8.32 -6.73 -12.57
N LEU A 342 9.51 -7.35 -12.47
CA LEU A 342 10.41 -7.17 -11.33
C LEU A 342 10.91 -5.73 -11.17
N SER A 343 10.86 -4.92 -12.23
CA SER A 343 11.24 -3.51 -12.20
C SER A 343 10.42 -2.66 -11.23
N LEU A 344 9.17 -3.05 -10.94
CA LEU A 344 8.35 -2.36 -9.96
C LEU A 344 8.96 -2.52 -8.55
N TYR A 345 9.35 -3.73 -8.20
CA TYR A 345 9.90 -4.06 -6.88
C TYR A 345 11.35 -3.58 -6.73
N ILE A 346 12.15 -3.62 -7.81
CA ILE A 346 13.49 -3.04 -7.82
C ILE A 346 13.44 -1.54 -7.52
N ARG A 347 12.47 -0.80 -8.08
CA ARG A 347 12.32 0.63 -7.80
C ARG A 347 12.01 0.94 -6.33
N LEU A 348 11.24 0.08 -5.66
CA LEU A 348 10.97 0.21 -4.22
C LEU A 348 12.27 0.05 -3.40
N LEU A 349 13.10 -0.94 -3.75
CA LEU A 349 14.41 -1.14 -3.12
C LEU A 349 15.41 0.01 -3.40
N VAL A 350 15.42 0.53 -4.63
CA VAL A 350 16.23 1.71 -4.98
C VAL A 350 15.82 2.90 -4.12
N GLY A 351 14.51 3.17 -4.00
CA GLY A 351 14.01 4.30 -3.21
C GLY A 351 14.42 4.23 -1.74
N VAL A 352 14.33 3.06 -1.11
CA VAL A 352 14.76 2.92 0.30
C VAL A 352 16.28 3.04 0.45
N TYR A 353 17.08 2.52 -0.49
CA TYR A 353 18.54 2.70 -0.47
C TYR A 353 18.96 4.16 -0.67
N GLU A 354 18.28 4.90 -1.55
CA GLU A 354 18.53 6.34 -1.72
C GLU A 354 18.22 7.11 -0.44
N LYS A 355 17.10 6.82 0.24
CA LYS A 355 16.77 7.41 1.55
C LYS A 355 17.79 7.08 2.63
N GLN A 356 18.40 5.90 2.58
CA GLN A 356 19.49 5.49 3.46
C GLN A 356 20.87 6.06 3.05
N GLY A 357 20.98 6.78 1.93
CA GLY A 357 22.25 7.28 1.40
C GLY A 357 23.15 6.23 0.71
N ARG A 358 22.61 5.04 0.44
CA ARG A 358 23.31 3.88 -0.16
C ARG A 358 23.24 3.91 -1.69
N LEU A 359 23.84 4.94 -2.28
CA LEU A 359 23.75 5.21 -3.72
C LEU A 359 24.41 4.12 -4.59
N THR A 360 25.45 3.44 -4.09
CA THR A 360 26.15 2.37 -4.83
C THR A 360 25.24 1.16 -5.05
N GLU A 361 24.51 0.74 -4.02
CA GLU A 361 23.54 -0.35 -4.11
C GLU A 361 22.34 0.03 -4.98
N ALA A 362 21.85 1.27 -4.85
CA ALA A 362 20.80 1.81 -5.73
C ALA A 362 21.23 1.77 -7.21
N GLU A 363 22.46 2.19 -7.54
CA GLU A 363 23.00 2.11 -8.90
C GLU A 363 23.13 0.67 -9.40
N ALA A 364 23.52 -0.28 -8.54
CA ALA A 364 23.61 -1.69 -8.91
C ALA A 364 22.24 -2.28 -9.26
N LEU A 365 21.22 -1.97 -8.47
CA LEU A 365 19.84 -2.35 -8.75
C LEU A 365 19.29 -1.69 -10.02
N ASN A 366 19.60 -0.41 -10.26
CA ASN A 366 19.26 0.28 -11.50
C ASN A 366 19.96 -0.33 -12.72
N ARG A 367 21.22 -0.80 -12.61
CA ARG A 367 21.87 -1.60 -13.66
C ARG A 367 21.12 -2.90 -13.92
N HIS A 368 20.79 -3.66 -12.88
CA HIS A 368 20.04 -4.92 -13.01
C HIS A 368 18.67 -4.73 -13.67
N MET A 369 17.92 -3.70 -13.26
CA MET A 369 16.65 -3.33 -13.89
C MET A 369 16.83 -3.08 -15.39
N ARG A 370 17.86 -2.32 -15.80
CA ARG A 370 18.16 -2.07 -17.22
C ARG A 370 18.45 -3.37 -18.00
N ASP A 371 19.14 -4.33 -17.39
CA ASP A 371 19.41 -5.64 -18.01
C ASP A 371 18.12 -6.44 -18.22
N ILE A 372 17.21 -6.47 -17.25
CA ILE A 372 15.89 -7.13 -17.39
C ILE A 372 15.08 -6.48 -18.52
N PHE A 373 15.06 -5.15 -18.58
CA PHE A 373 14.35 -4.42 -19.64
C PHE A 373 14.95 -4.69 -21.02
N ARG A 374 16.28 -4.76 -21.14
CA ARG A 374 16.98 -5.17 -22.37
C ARG A 374 16.45 -6.52 -22.86
N ASP A 375 16.48 -7.52 -21.99
CA ASP A 375 16.17 -8.91 -22.38
C ASP A 375 14.68 -9.12 -22.68
N ALA A 376 13.78 -8.43 -21.96
CA ALA A 376 12.34 -8.63 -22.11
C ALA A 376 11.72 -7.83 -23.25
N PHE A 377 12.19 -6.59 -23.48
CA PHE A 377 11.67 -5.74 -24.55
C PHE A 377 12.38 -5.97 -25.88
N GLY A 378 13.58 -6.56 -25.91
CA GLY A 378 14.16 -7.08 -27.15
C GLY A 378 13.18 -8.03 -27.87
N LYS A 379 12.60 -8.98 -27.12
CA LYS A 379 11.65 -9.97 -27.66
C LYS A 379 10.28 -9.39 -28.08
N ARG A 380 9.76 -8.35 -27.41
CA ARG A 380 8.46 -7.72 -27.78
C ARG A 380 8.60 -6.67 -28.88
N ARG A 381 9.72 -5.94 -28.95
CA ARG A 381 10.00 -4.99 -30.05
C ARG A 381 10.23 -5.69 -31.38
N TYR A 382 10.78 -6.89 -31.35
CA TYR A 382 10.87 -7.81 -32.51
C TYR A 382 9.52 -8.00 -33.24
N ALA A 383 8.41 -8.07 -32.49
CA ALA A 383 7.09 -8.24 -33.07
C ALA A 383 6.50 -6.94 -33.65
N ALA A 384 6.81 -5.79 -33.07
CA ALA A 384 6.28 -4.47 -33.49
C ALA A 384 7.03 -3.87 -34.68
N ASN A 385 8.34 -4.07 -34.76
CA ASN A 385 9.20 -3.56 -35.83
C ASN A 385 9.07 -4.34 -37.15
N ARG A 386 8.32 -5.44 -37.16
CA ARG A 386 8.08 -6.27 -38.35
C ARG A 386 7.29 -5.55 -39.46
N SER A 387 6.67 -4.40 -39.18
CA SER A 387 5.76 -3.69 -40.11
C SER A 387 6.26 -2.35 -40.66
N ARG A 388 7.41 -1.83 -40.20
CA ARG A 388 7.83 -0.46 -40.53
C ARG A 388 9.35 -0.32 -40.52
N ASP A 389 10.00 -0.32 -41.68
CA ASP A 389 10.91 0.77 -42.08
C ASP A 389 11.59 0.49 -43.42
N LEU A 390 11.39 1.42 -44.37
CA LEU A 390 11.86 1.45 -45.76
C LEU A 390 13.29 2.05 -45.93
N THR A 391 14.17 2.06 -44.92
CA THR A 391 15.45 2.84 -44.97
C THR A 391 16.67 2.09 -44.42
N TYR A 392 16.85 0.88 -44.91
CA TYR A 392 17.74 -0.15 -44.34
C TYR A 392 19.25 0.12 -44.31
N ALA A 393 19.79 1.14 -44.99
CA ALA A 393 21.24 1.46 -44.93
C ALA A 393 21.62 2.41 -43.79
N ILE A 394 20.65 3.15 -43.24
CA ILE A 394 20.85 4.14 -42.16
C ILE A 394 21.11 3.43 -40.82
N ASN A 395 20.45 2.30 -40.62
CA ASN A 395 20.50 1.53 -39.37
C ASN A 395 21.52 0.37 -39.40
N ARG A 396 22.39 0.29 -40.42
CA ARG A 396 23.40 -0.77 -40.52
C ARG A 396 24.42 -0.65 -39.37
N PRO A 397 24.63 -1.71 -38.57
CA PRO A 397 25.70 -1.73 -37.59
C PRO A 397 27.08 -1.90 -38.26
N VAL A 398 28.13 -1.37 -37.65
CA VAL A 398 29.53 -1.68 -37.96
C VAL A 398 30.29 -2.00 -36.68
N SER A 399 30.81 -3.21 -36.63
CA SER A 399 31.54 -3.75 -35.48
C SER A 399 32.42 -4.91 -35.92
N ALA A 400 33.19 -5.50 -35.00
CA ALA A 400 33.91 -6.74 -35.27
C ALA A 400 32.99 -7.89 -35.76
N ALA A 401 31.71 -7.88 -35.38
CA ALA A 401 30.72 -8.86 -35.84
C ALA A 401 30.12 -8.50 -37.21
N PHE A 402 30.14 -7.21 -37.57
CA PHE A 402 29.59 -6.70 -38.83
C PHE A 402 30.61 -5.80 -39.55
N PRO A 403 31.75 -6.35 -40.01
CA PRO A 403 32.74 -5.55 -40.73
C PRO A 403 32.22 -5.17 -42.12
N LEU A 404 32.60 -3.99 -42.58
CA LEU A 404 32.46 -3.56 -43.96
C LEU A 404 33.60 -4.14 -44.80
N GLU A 405 33.26 -4.52 -46.03
CA GLU A 405 34.24 -4.92 -47.03
C GLU A 405 35.19 -3.78 -47.38
N ALA A 406 36.40 -4.15 -47.81
CA ALA A 406 37.46 -3.18 -48.09
C ALA A 406 37.14 -2.21 -49.24
N ASP A 407 36.22 -2.60 -50.13
CA ASP A 407 35.75 -1.84 -51.29
C ASP A 407 34.37 -1.18 -51.04
N TYR A 408 33.83 -1.25 -49.82
CA TYR A 408 32.57 -0.59 -49.49
C TYR A 408 32.68 0.94 -49.62
N ILE A 409 31.81 1.50 -50.46
CA ILE A 409 31.64 2.94 -50.65
C ILE A 409 30.14 3.23 -50.56
N PRO A 410 29.70 4.16 -49.70
CA PRO A 410 28.30 4.55 -49.67
C PRO A 410 27.86 5.15 -51.02
N PRO A 411 26.68 4.80 -51.54
CA PRO A 411 26.27 5.14 -52.90
C PRO A 411 25.91 6.62 -53.09
N ASP A 412 25.66 7.35 -52.01
CA ASP A 412 25.04 8.69 -51.97
C ASP A 412 25.88 9.68 -51.15
N LEU A 413 27.21 9.60 -51.24
CA LEU A 413 28.09 10.60 -50.61
C LEU A 413 27.98 11.96 -51.30
N VAL A 414 27.81 13.00 -50.50
CA VAL A 414 27.72 14.40 -50.91
C VAL A 414 28.68 15.27 -50.08
N SER A 415 29.12 16.41 -50.60
CA SER A 415 29.92 17.34 -49.81
C SER A 415 29.04 18.03 -48.76
N ALA A 416 29.45 18.03 -47.50
CA ALA A 416 28.71 18.72 -46.45
C ALA A 416 28.64 20.24 -46.68
N ALA A 417 29.63 20.81 -47.40
CA ALA A 417 29.63 22.22 -47.77
C ALA A 417 28.44 22.60 -48.69
N ASP A 418 27.98 21.68 -49.54
CA ASP A 418 26.86 21.92 -50.46
C ASP A 418 25.54 22.15 -49.70
N TYR A 419 25.48 21.72 -48.44
CA TYR A 419 24.35 21.85 -47.53
C TYR A 419 24.58 22.89 -46.43
N GLY A 420 25.58 23.76 -46.60
CA GLY A 420 25.86 24.84 -45.65
C GLY A 420 26.50 24.39 -44.33
N VAL A 421 26.91 23.14 -44.18
CA VAL A 421 27.56 22.63 -42.96
C VAL A 421 28.95 23.29 -42.81
N PRO A 422 29.23 24.01 -41.71
CA PRO A 422 30.55 24.61 -41.49
C PRO A 422 31.65 23.54 -41.37
N LEU A 423 32.77 23.70 -42.07
CA LEU A 423 33.84 22.70 -42.15
C LEU A 423 35.12 23.13 -41.42
N SER A 424 35.84 22.17 -40.82
CA SER A 424 37.19 22.41 -40.27
C SER A 424 38.33 22.08 -41.26
N LYS A 425 38.01 21.44 -42.39
CA LYS A 425 38.93 21.08 -43.48
C LYS A 425 38.38 21.53 -44.84
N PRO A 426 39.20 21.58 -45.91
CA PRO A 426 38.70 21.86 -47.26
C PRO A 426 37.65 20.85 -47.73
N ALA A 427 36.61 21.34 -48.42
CA ALA A 427 35.44 20.55 -48.83
C ALA A 427 35.73 19.34 -49.74
N HIS A 428 36.88 19.32 -50.42
CA HIS A 428 37.30 18.21 -51.31
C HIS A 428 37.90 17.01 -50.56
N VAL A 429 38.15 17.14 -49.25
CA VAL A 429 38.65 16.03 -48.43
C VAL A 429 37.49 15.07 -48.14
N GLU A 430 37.70 13.75 -48.30
CA GLU A 430 36.64 12.75 -48.10
C GLU A 430 36.00 12.81 -46.69
N GLU A 431 36.77 13.21 -45.67
CA GLU A 431 36.27 13.46 -44.31
C GLU A 431 35.20 14.54 -44.23
N MET A 432 35.05 15.40 -45.24
CA MET A 432 34.00 16.42 -45.33
C MET A 432 32.78 15.95 -46.12
N GLN A 433 32.73 14.67 -46.50
CA GLN A 433 31.58 14.07 -47.18
C GLN A 433 30.68 13.33 -46.19
N LEU A 434 29.37 13.46 -46.39
CA LEU A 434 28.31 12.80 -45.62
C LEU A 434 27.45 12.00 -46.60
N ARG A 435 26.76 10.97 -46.12
CA ARG A 435 25.67 10.40 -46.91
C ARG A 435 24.50 11.38 -46.98
N LEU A 436 23.80 11.37 -48.11
CA LEU A 436 22.57 12.13 -48.25
C LEU A 436 21.49 11.62 -47.30
N ALA A 437 21.30 10.30 -47.22
CA ALA A 437 20.48 9.59 -46.23
C ALA A 437 19.27 10.39 -45.68
N GLY A 438 18.13 10.32 -46.37
CA GLY A 438 16.88 10.99 -45.97
C GLY A 438 15.85 10.05 -45.37
N ILE A 439 15.14 10.50 -44.34
CA ILE A 439 13.90 9.90 -43.83
C ILE A 439 12.88 11.05 -43.79
N ASP A 440 11.74 10.88 -44.46
CA ASP A 440 10.76 11.94 -44.73
C ASP A 440 11.36 13.09 -45.60
N GLU A 441 11.01 14.36 -45.36
CA GLU A 441 11.43 15.53 -46.18
C GLU A 441 12.83 16.11 -45.85
N THR A 442 13.62 15.50 -44.97
CA THR A 442 14.91 16.08 -44.51
C THR A 442 16.07 15.08 -44.62
N THR A 443 17.17 15.55 -45.20
CA THR A 443 18.40 14.76 -45.42
C THR A 443 19.37 14.87 -44.24
N MET A 444 20.29 13.90 -44.08
CA MET A 444 21.30 13.95 -43.00
C MET A 444 22.14 15.24 -43.02
N PRO A 445 22.65 15.75 -44.17
CA PRO A 445 23.43 16.98 -44.18
C PRO A 445 22.61 18.22 -43.77
N GLU A 446 21.34 18.31 -44.20
CA GLU A 446 20.43 19.38 -43.78
C GLU A 446 20.15 19.32 -42.28
N ALA A 447 19.84 18.12 -41.76
CA ALA A 447 19.59 17.90 -40.35
C ALA A 447 20.82 18.26 -39.49
N LEU A 448 22.03 17.94 -39.96
CA LEU A 448 23.27 18.32 -39.29
C LEU A 448 23.49 19.83 -39.30
N GLY A 449 23.25 20.50 -40.43
CA GLY A 449 23.34 21.96 -40.53
C GLY A 449 22.39 22.66 -39.55
N GLN A 450 21.12 22.23 -39.54
CA GLN A 450 20.12 22.75 -38.61
C GLN A 450 20.48 22.51 -37.14
N LEU A 451 21.02 21.34 -36.80
CA LEU A 451 21.48 21.03 -35.45
C LEU A 451 22.65 21.93 -35.03
N LEU A 452 23.63 22.14 -35.91
CA LEU A 452 24.77 23.01 -35.64
C LEU A 452 24.33 24.47 -35.42
N ASP A 453 23.41 24.97 -36.26
CA ASP A 453 22.84 26.31 -36.09
C ASP A 453 22.04 26.42 -34.78
N ALA A 454 21.22 25.42 -34.46
CA ALA A 454 20.41 25.37 -33.25
C ALA A 454 21.24 25.27 -31.95
N CYS A 455 22.50 24.85 -32.05
CA CYS A 455 23.41 24.65 -30.94
C CYS A 455 24.64 25.56 -30.95
N SER A 456 24.74 26.49 -31.90
CA SER A 456 25.74 27.55 -31.85
C SER A 456 25.31 28.60 -30.82
N ALA A 457 25.98 28.64 -29.68
CA ALA A 457 25.81 29.69 -28.68
C ALA A 457 26.69 30.90 -29.03
N ASP A 458 26.32 32.11 -28.56
CA ASP A 458 27.10 33.34 -28.76
C ASP A 458 28.59 33.15 -28.41
N GLY A 459 29.41 32.91 -29.44
CA GLY A 459 30.87 32.73 -29.36
C GLY A 459 31.42 31.30 -29.52
N GLU A 460 30.59 30.26 -29.59
CA GLU A 460 31.04 28.89 -29.92
C GLU A 460 30.87 28.59 -31.41
N ARG A 461 31.99 28.48 -32.13
CA ARG A 461 32.00 28.08 -33.54
C ARG A 461 32.01 26.57 -33.67
N LEU A 462 30.93 25.99 -34.17
CA LEU A 462 30.81 24.57 -34.46
C LEU A 462 31.21 24.28 -35.90
N THR A 463 31.98 23.21 -36.12
CA THR A 463 32.37 22.77 -37.47
C THR A 463 32.47 21.25 -37.55
N LEU A 464 32.09 20.67 -38.69
CA LEU A 464 32.34 19.27 -39.02
C LEU A 464 33.84 19.03 -39.19
N ARG A 465 34.36 18.05 -38.43
CA ARG A 465 35.77 17.64 -38.44
C ARG A 465 36.01 16.39 -39.27
N SER A 466 35.07 15.46 -39.23
CA SER A 466 35.16 14.21 -39.98
C SER A 466 33.81 13.52 -40.04
N ALA A 467 33.40 13.11 -41.23
CA ALA A 467 32.17 12.38 -41.47
C ALA A 467 32.45 11.04 -42.13
N TYR A 468 32.81 11.03 -43.42
CA TYR A 468 33.17 9.81 -44.14
C TYR A 468 34.67 9.51 -44.12
N ARG A 469 35.05 8.24 -43.95
CA ARG A 469 36.44 7.79 -44.13
C ARG A 469 36.43 6.53 -44.98
N SER A 470 37.19 6.49 -46.07
CA SER A 470 37.31 5.27 -46.88
C SER A 470 38.06 4.18 -46.10
N HIS A 471 37.90 2.91 -46.50
CA HIS A 471 38.65 1.81 -45.89
C HIS A 471 40.17 2.05 -45.96
N LYS A 472 40.66 2.61 -47.07
CA LYS A 472 42.08 2.98 -47.25
C LYS A 472 42.53 4.03 -46.22
N THR A 473 41.73 5.06 -46.00
CA THR A 473 42.01 6.08 -44.99
C THR A 473 41.97 5.49 -43.58
N GLN A 474 40.99 4.61 -43.30
CA GLN A 474 40.91 3.93 -42.02
C GLN A 474 42.12 3.04 -41.75
N VAL A 475 42.66 2.33 -42.76
CA VAL A 475 43.93 1.57 -42.65
C VAL A 475 45.10 2.48 -42.27
N LEU A 476 45.21 3.64 -42.91
CA LEU A 476 46.28 4.60 -42.59
C LEU A 476 46.14 5.14 -41.16
N LEU A 477 44.94 5.57 -40.77
CA LEU A 477 44.67 6.11 -39.44
C LEU A 477 44.87 5.06 -38.33
N HIS A 478 44.40 3.83 -38.56
CA HIS A 478 44.59 2.73 -37.62
C HIS A 478 46.07 2.39 -37.48
N ARG A 479 46.84 2.37 -38.58
CA ARG A 479 48.30 2.14 -38.52
C ARG A 479 49.04 3.23 -37.73
N ILE A 480 48.69 4.49 -37.94
CA ILE A 480 49.37 5.63 -37.30
C ILE A 480 49.03 5.74 -35.80
N ASN A 481 47.83 5.33 -35.41
CA ASN A 481 47.35 5.48 -34.03
C ASN A 481 47.15 4.15 -33.28
N LYS A 482 47.71 3.05 -33.81
CA LYS A 482 47.52 1.69 -33.27
C LYS A 482 47.87 1.60 -31.77
N ASP A 483 48.94 2.26 -31.36
CA ASP A 483 49.46 2.21 -30.00
C ASP A 483 48.66 3.08 -29.01
N LYS A 484 47.73 3.90 -29.50
CA LYS A 484 46.87 4.76 -28.68
C LYS A 484 45.51 4.16 -28.37
N GLY A 485 45.12 3.08 -29.05
CA GLY A 485 43.82 2.40 -28.83
C GLY A 485 42.58 3.24 -29.19
N THR A 486 42.74 4.36 -29.90
CA THR A 486 41.68 5.35 -30.13
C THR A 486 41.02 5.27 -31.51
N VAL A 487 41.31 4.25 -32.30
CA VAL A 487 40.87 4.17 -33.71
C VAL A 487 40.39 2.77 -34.05
N ALA A 488 39.13 2.68 -34.51
CA ALA A 488 38.50 1.44 -34.93
C ALA A 488 39.32 0.70 -36.02
N ASN A 489 39.20 -0.62 -36.06
CA ASN A 489 39.80 -1.43 -37.11
C ASN A 489 39.22 -1.03 -38.48
N PRO A 490 39.99 -1.18 -39.57
CA PRO A 490 39.44 -1.06 -40.92
C PRO A 490 38.26 -2.01 -41.10
N GLY A 491 37.15 -1.49 -41.62
CA GLY A 491 35.89 -2.23 -41.77
C GLY A 491 34.92 -2.02 -40.60
N THR A 492 35.37 -1.55 -39.44
CA THR A 492 34.51 -1.46 -38.24
C THR A 492 34.28 -0.02 -37.76
N SER A 493 34.66 0.97 -38.56
CA SER A 493 34.53 2.40 -38.23
C SER A 493 33.18 2.95 -38.70
N GLU A 494 32.44 3.63 -37.83
CA GLU A 494 31.17 4.28 -38.23
C GLU A 494 31.35 5.32 -39.33
N HIS A 495 32.51 5.97 -39.38
CA HIS A 495 32.85 6.90 -40.45
C HIS A 495 32.88 6.23 -41.82
N GLN A 496 33.13 4.92 -41.92
CA GLN A 496 33.10 4.23 -43.21
C GLN A 496 31.68 4.10 -43.77
N LEU A 497 30.64 4.25 -42.94
CA LEU A 497 29.26 4.34 -43.40
C LEU A 497 28.90 5.73 -43.93
N GLY A 498 29.71 6.77 -43.69
CA GLY A 498 29.38 8.16 -44.04
C GLY A 498 28.16 8.74 -43.29
N LEU A 499 27.76 8.08 -42.21
CA LEU A 499 26.59 8.42 -41.37
C LEU A 499 27.01 8.90 -39.96
N ALA A 500 28.31 9.09 -39.73
CA ALA A 500 28.85 9.65 -38.50
C ALA A 500 29.31 11.09 -38.75
N ALA A 501 29.36 11.90 -37.69
CA ALA A 501 29.86 13.27 -37.71
C ALA A 501 30.65 13.58 -36.42
N ASP A 502 31.96 13.82 -36.58
CA ASP A 502 32.82 14.37 -35.53
C ASP A 502 32.71 15.90 -35.53
N ILE A 503 32.39 16.49 -34.39
CA ILE A 503 32.15 17.93 -34.25
C ILE A 503 33.27 18.61 -33.48
N ASP A 504 33.81 19.68 -34.05
CA ASP A 504 34.71 20.60 -33.38
C ASP A 504 33.93 21.77 -32.74
N VAL A 505 34.34 22.19 -31.55
CA VAL A 505 34.00 23.46 -30.90
C VAL A 505 35.26 24.33 -30.93
N ASN A 506 35.22 25.49 -31.59
CA ASN A 506 36.34 26.42 -31.65
C ASN A 506 37.67 25.78 -32.11
N ARG A 507 37.62 24.95 -33.18
CA ARG A 507 38.76 24.23 -33.80
C ARG A 507 39.40 23.14 -32.93
N ARG A 508 38.73 22.70 -31.87
CA ARG A 508 39.11 21.50 -31.10
C ARG A 508 37.93 20.55 -30.99
N PHE A 509 38.17 19.29 -30.68
CA PHE A 509 37.10 18.35 -30.38
C PHE A 509 36.16 18.91 -29.29
N MET A 510 34.86 18.69 -29.48
CA MET A 510 33.82 18.98 -28.49
C MET A 510 34.11 18.22 -27.18
N ARG A 511 33.90 18.87 -26.03
CA ARG A 511 34.04 18.29 -24.69
C ARG A 511 32.68 18.24 -24.02
N ALA A 512 32.50 17.33 -23.07
CA ALA A 512 31.27 17.24 -22.27
C ALA A 512 30.96 18.53 -21.48
N THR A 513 31.98 19.34 -21.20
CA THR A 513 31.85 20.64 -20.51
C THR A 513 31.47 21.81 -21.44
N ASP A 514 31.40 21.59 -22.76
CA ASP A 514 31.02 22.63 -23.71
C ASP A 514 29.51 22.86 -23.72
N ARG A 515 29.09 24.11 -23.97
CA ARG A 515 27.65 24.44 -24.06
C ARG A 515 27.01 23.76 -25.25
N ALA A 516 27.74 23.69 -26.37
CA ALA A 516 27.31 22.95 -27.54
C ALA A 516 27.02 21.48 -27.25
N TYR A 517 27.80 20.82 -26.37
CA TYR A 517 27.54 19.43 -26.00
C TYR A 517 26.20 19.29 -25.26
N ALA A 518 25.95 20.13 -24.24
CA ALA A 518 24.67 20.12 -23.51
C ALA A 518 23.46 20.39 -24.45
N CYS A 519 23.66 21.21 -25.49
CA CYS A 519 22.63 21.41 -26.52
C CYS A 519 22.42 20.16 -27.38
N PHE A 520 23.50 19.52 -27.85
CA PHE A 520 23.39 18.28 -28.63
C PHE A 520 22.72 17.17 -27.82
N GLU A 521 23.06 16.99 -26.54
CA GLU A 521 22.44 15.98 -25.68
C GLU A 521 20.90 16.13 -25.60
N THR A 522 20.41 17.36 -25.60
CA THR A 522 18.98 17.64 -25.46
C THR A 522 18.21 17.65 -26.79
N LYS A 523 18.88 17.98 -27.90
CA LYS A 523 18.23 18.23 -29.20
C LYS A 523 18.59 17.25 -30.32
N ALA A 524 19.78 16.63 -30.30
CA ALA A 524 20.30 15.87 -31.44
C ALA A 524 19.35 14.78 -31.95
N TRP A 525 18.62 14.11 -31.05
CA TRP A 525 17.64 13.09 -31.40
C TRP A 525 16.50 13.61 -32.28
N GLN A 526 16.11 14.88 -32.14
CA GLN A 526 15.08 15.52 -32.97
C GLN A 526 15.52 15.62 -34.43
N TYR A 527 16.83 15.72 -34.64
CA TYR A 527 17.49 15.77 -35.94
C TYR A 527 17.99 14.40 -36.39
N GLY A 528 17.63 13.32 -35.68
CA GLY A 528 18.00 11.96 -36.05
C GLY A 528 19.41 11.53 -35.68
N PHE A 529 20.07 12.25 -34.77
CA PHE A 529 21.40 11.91 -34.27
C PHE A 529 21.38 11.31 -32.87
N ILE A 530 22.24 10.32 -32.65
CA ILE A 530 22.52 9.71 -31.34
C ILE A 530 24.01 9.80 -31.04
N LEU A 531 24.38 9.95 -29.77
CA LEU A 531 25.78 9.95 -29.35
C LEU A 531 26.38 8.55 -29.54
N SER A 532 27.53 8.45 -30.19
CA SER A 532 28.16 7.16 -30.47
C SER A 532 29.57 6.97 -29.89
N PHE A 533 29.93 5.70 -29.71
CA PHE A 533 31.08 5.22 -28.95
C PHE A 533 31.87 4.22 -29.78
N PRO A 534 33.21 4.34 -29.90
CA PRO A 534 34.01 3.31 -30.54
C PRO A 534 34.02 2.01 -29.70
N GLN A 535 33.96 0.87 -30.38
CA GLN A 535 33.98 -0.45 -29.77
C GLN A 535 35.28 -0.69 -28.98
N GLY A 536 35.17 -1.08 -27.71
CA GLY A 536 36.31 -1.53 -26.88
C GLY A 536 37.09 -0.44 -26.12
N ASN A 537 36.54 0.76 -25.95
CA ASN A 537 37.25 1.86 -25.30
C ASN A 537 37.31 1.70 -23.76
N THR A 538 38.50 1.43 -23.21
CA THR A 538 38.77 1.31 -21.76
C THR A 538 39.86 2.28 -21.26
N TYR A 539 40.34 3.22 -22.08
CA TYR A 539 41.56 4.01 -21.76
C TYR A 539 41.32 5.41 -21.17
N LEU A 540 40.07 5.88 -20.99
CA LEU A 540 39.76 7.14 -20.31
C LEU A 540 39.28 6.86 -18.87
N PRO A 541 40.16 6.92 -17.86
CA PRO A 541 39.76 6.75 -16.47
C PRO A 541 39.20 8.10 -15.99
N GLY A 542 37.91 8.34 -16.19
CA GLY A 542 37.28 9.59 -15.77
C GLY A 542 35.76 9.59 -15.97
N LYS A 543 35.10 10.58 -15.35
CA LYS A 543 33.64 10.80 -15.37
C LYS A 543 33.05 11.00 -16.78
N ASP A 544 33.90 11.17 -17.79
CA ASP A 544 33.56 11.30 -19.22
C ASP A 544 34.14 10.11 -20.01
N SER A 545 33.42 8.98 -20.01
CA SER A 545 33.80 7.72 -20.66
C SER A 545 33.28 7.59 -22.10
N PHE A 546 33.14 8.71 -22.81
CA PHE A 546 32.55 8.77 -24.16
C PHE A 546 33.24 9.83 -25.03
N GLU A 547 33.04 9.77 -26.35
CA GLU A 547 33.54 10.76 -27.31
C GLU A 547 32.48 11.87 -27.52
N PRO A 548 32.51 13.01 -26.79
CA PRO A 548 31.43 14.00 -26.83
C PRO A 548 31.26 14.65 -28.21
N TRP A 549 32.25 14.48 -29.08
CA TRP A 549 32.27 14.97 -30.45
C TRP A 549 31.65 14.02 -31.48
N HIS A 550 31.43 12.74 -31.18
CA HIS A 550 31.10 11.72 -32.18
C HIS A 550 29.60 11.40 -32.22
N TRP A 551 28.91 11.81 -33.29
CA TRP A 551 27.47 11.69 -33.42
C TRP A 551 27.07 10.85 -34.63
N ARG A 552 26.16 9.90 -34.42
CA ARG A 552 25.69 8.94 -35.42
C ARG A 552 24.29 9.30 -35.90
N PHE A 553 24.09 9.41 -37.21
CA PHE A 553 22.76 9.53 -37.80
C PHE A 553 22.06 8.18 -37.91
N VAL A 554 20.84 8.10 -37.38
CA VAL A 554 19.95 6.93 -37.43
C VAL A 554 18.54 7.29 -37.87
N GLY A 555 18.26 8.58 -38.11
CA GLY A 555 16.93 9.09 -38.39
C GLY A 555 16.14 9.49 -37.14
N PRO A 556 15.23 10.49 -37.22
CA PRO A 556 14.52 11.02 -36.04
C PRO A 556 13.73 9.97 -35.26
N ARG A 557 13.06 9.03 -35.94
CA ARG A 557 12.28 7.97 -35.29
C ARG A 557 13.17 6.99 -34.54
N THR A 558 14.23 6.50 -35.17
CA THR A 558 15.20 5.61 -34.53
C THR A 558 15.96 6.32 -33.40
N ALA A 559 16.27 7.61 -33.55
CA ALA A 559 16.94 8.39 -32.52
C ALA A 559 16.03 8.65 -31.32
N LEU A 560 14.74 8.95 -31.54
CA LEU A 560 13.73 9.01 -30.49
C LEU A 560 13.62 7.66 -29.77
N LEU A 561 13.57 6.57 -30.54
CA LEU A 561 13.55 5.21 -30.00
C LEU A 561 14.77 4.95 -29.12
N TYR A 562 15.98 5.22 -29.61
CA TYR A 562 17.21 5.09 -28.84
C TYR A 562 17.21 5.97 -27.57
N ARG A 563 16.65 7.19 -27.63
CA ARG A 563 16.52 8.07 -26.47
C ARG A 563 15.57 7.53 -25.40
N GLU A 564 14.43 6.99 -25.81
CA GLU A 564 13.41 6.51 -24.86
C GLU A 564 13.81 5.19 -24.20
N ILE A 565 14.49 4.31 -24.94
CA ILE A 565 14.62 2.90 -24.56
C ILE A 565 15.95 2.24 -24.95
N GLY A 566 16.88 2.98 -25.55
CA GLY A 566 18.16 2.46 -26.04
C GLY A 566 19.18 2.23 -24.91
N PRO A 567 20.08 1.25 -25.07
CA PRO A 567 21.17 1.03 -24.11
C PRO A 567 22.14 2.22 -24.15
N TRP A 568 22.36 2.85 -22.99
CA TRP A 568 23.28 3.97 -22.86
C TRP A 568 24.69 3.55 -23.30
N GLY A 569 25.27 4.30 -24.24
CA GLY A 569 26.63 4.09 -24.71
C GLY A 569 26.86 2.93 -25.68
N ARG A 570 25.79 2.32 -26.20
CA ARG A 570 25.88 1.12 -27.06
C ARG A 570 24.99 1.20 -28.31
N PRO A 571 25.13 2.24 -29.14
CA PRO A 571 24.28 2.40 -30.33
C PRO A 571 24.50 1.31 -31.38
N GLN A 572 25.73 0.80 -31.53
CA GLN A 572 26.01 -0.29 -32.48
C GLN A 572 25.39 -1.62 -32.08
N GLU A 573 25.33 -1.91 -30.78
CA GLU A 573 24.59 -3.08 -30.26
C GLU A 573 23.08 -2.87 -30.52
N PHE A 574 22.56 -1.68 -30.21
CA PHE A 574 21.16 -1.35 -30.50
C PHE A 574 20.78 -1.51 -31.98
N LEU A 575 21.66 -1.12 -32.90
CA LEU A 575 21.45 -1.26 -34.35
C LEU A 575 21.61 -2.71 -34.84
N ALA A 576 22.49 -3.51 -34.21
CA ALA A 576 22.71 -4.91 -34.56
C ALA A 576 21.57 -5.84 -34.12
N GLU A 577 20.87 -5.48 -33.05
CA GLU A 577 19.71 -6.19 -32.50
C GLU A 577 18.41 -5.90 -33.29
N LEU A 578 18.51 -5.28 -34.47
CA LEU A 578 17.38 -5.11 -35.39
C LEU A 578 17.11 -6.43 -36.17
N PRO A 579 15.83 -6.87 -36.31
CA PRO A 579 15.46 -8.24 -36.68
C PRO A 579 16.18 -8.90 -37.89
N CYS A 580 16.41 -8.18 -39.00
CA CYS A 580 17.03 -8.79 -40.20
C CYS A 580 18.52 -9.13 -40.00
N TYR A 581 19.22 -8.39 -39.14
CA TYR A 581 20.64 -8.59 -38.90
C TYR A 581 20.91 -9.72 -37.90
N GLU A 582 19.99 -9.93 -36.95
CA GLU A 582 20.02 -11.05 -36.00
C GLU A 582 19.83 -12.40 -36.72
N GLU A 583 18.86 -12.53 -37.62
CA GLU A 583 18.60 -13.78 -38.38
C GLU A 583 19.77 -14.19 -39.31
N ARG A 584 20.51 -13.23 -39.88
CA ARG A 584 21.68 -13.52 -40.73
C ARG A 584 22.94 -13.89 -39.94
N ALA A 585 23.17 -13.23 -38.81
CA ALA A 585 24.26 -13.60 -37.90
C ALA A 585 24.11 -15.06 -37.43
N LEU A 586 22.87 -15.50 -37.21
CA LEU A 586 22.55 -16.87 -36.82
C LEU A 586 22.65 -17.89 -37.97
N SER A 587 22.43 -17.48 -39.23
CA SER A 587 22.43 -18.39 -40.39
C SER A 587 23.75 -18.47 -41.15
N GLY A 588 24.72 -17.59 -40.87
CA GLY A 588 26.05 -17.62 -41.50
C GLY A 588 26.07 -17.33 -43.01
N LEU A 589 24.93 -16.89 -43.56
CA LEU A 589 24.74 -16.60 -44.99
C LEU A 589 25.08 -15.14 -45.30
N PHE A 590 26.33 -14.89 -45.69
CA PHE A 590 26.77 -13.63 -46.28
C PHE A 590 26.84 -13.82 -47.82
N VAL A 591 25.97 -13.17 -48.60
CA VAL A 591 25.87 -13.40 -50.05
C VAL A 591 26.62 -12.32 -50.86
N ASP A 592 27.03 -12.74 -52.06
CA ASP A 592 28.02 -12.25 -53.03
C ASP A 592 28.00 -10.76 -53.47
N ARG A 593 29.20 -10.30 -53.86
CA ARG A 593 29.76 -8.95 -54.11
C ARG A 593 29.05 -8.02 -55.09
N GLN A 594 27.96 -8.44 -55.75
CA GLN A 594 27.34 -7.68 -56.85
C GLN A 594 25.82 -7.63 -56.83
N ARG A 595 25.16 -8.15 -55.78
CA ARG A 595 23.71 -7.98 -55.59
C ARG A 595 23.43 -6.98 -54.48
N GLY A 596 22.34 -6.23 -54.63
CA GLY A 596 21.75 -5.48 -53.52
C GLY A 596 21.52 -6.41 -52.32
N ASP A 597 21.71 -5.89 -51.12
CA ASP A 597 21.63 -6.70 -49.90
C ASP A 597 20.21 -7.29 -49.79
N VAL A 598 20.10 -8.62 -49.62
CA VAL A 598 18.83 -9.37 -49.69
C VAL A 598 17.90 -9.08 -48.50
N CYS A 599 18.40 -8.45 -47.42
CA CYS A 599 17.52 -7.80 -46.43
C CYS A 599 16.75 -6.59 -47.02
N LEU A 600 17.01 -6.23 -48.28
CA LEU A 600 16.60 -5.00 -48.98
C LEU A 600 15.91 -5.26 -50.34
N ALA A 601 15.52 -6.49 -50.69
CA ALA A 601 14.70 -6.73 -51.87
C ALA A 601 13.21 -6.56 -51.50
N ASP A 602 12.48 -5.75 -52.28
CA ASP A 602 11.09 -5.41 -52.03
C ASP A 602 10.25 -6.68 -51.84
N LEU A 603 9.69 -6.87 -50.65
CA LEU A 603 8.59 -7.80 -50.45
C LEU A 603 7.30 -7.05 -50.76
N ASP A 604 6.40 -7.67 -51.52
CA ASP A 604 5.06 -7.12 -51.75
C ASP A 604 4.31 -6.94 -50.40
N GLU A 605 3.17 -6.21 -50.41
CA GLU A 605 2.35 -5.98 -49.20
C GLU A 605 1.91 -7.29 -48.48
N GLU A 606 2.14 -8.45 -49.11
CA GLU A 606 1.81 -9.79 -48.66
C GLU A 606 3.04 -10.61 -48.22
N GLY A 607 4.25 -10.05 -48.28
CA GLY A 607 5.47 -10.66 -47.75
C GLY A 607 6.12 -11.71 -48.66
N ARG A 608 5.94 -11.64 -49.98
CA ARG A 608 6.57 -12.56 -50.95
C ARG A 608 7.68 -11.87 -51.73
N ASP A 609 8.71 -12.64 -52.06
CA ASP A 609 9.88 -12.24 -52.86
C ASP A 609 9.44 -11.92 -54.30
N THR A 610 9.65 -10.69 -54.77
CA THR A 610 9.41 -10.30 -56.18
C THR A 610 10.65 -10.39 -57.04
#